data_AF-A0A2N9MUJ6-F1
#
_entry.id   AF-A0A2N9MUJ6-F1
#
_cell.length_a   1.000
_cell.length_b   1.000
_cell.length_c   1.000
_cell.angle_alpha   90.00
_cell.angle_beta   90.00
_cell.angle_gamma   90.00
#
_symmetry.space_group_name_H-M   'P 1'
#
loop_
_entity.id
_entity.type
_entity.pdbx_description
1 polymer ?
#
loop_
_entity_poly.entity_id
_entity_poly.type
_entity_poly.pdbx_seq_one_letter_code
_entity_poly.pdbx_strand_id
1 'polypeptide(L)'
;MRRRGLQLFAVQVLGNALVLGLAYYWLGVGESRAATLAWSGVLALFILCLACCLHGSILVFLRADQSHSLFAACRTIVRHLAPFLAAVVFIGAVYWALAQWAAYSGTPALTIASWFTLKLRKPIKPTSVLRVFNFVLALVRWMVIPVFVLPMLSGIAALGWRGFAEFGRMRRSRLYWVAAPLLLACALALPWELIGWVPHVSSFTLEMFSFVVRTAIAYFLFLCAWTLLASFTSAGKPLLTQLKTTASP
;
A
#
# COMPACT_ATOMS: atom_id res chain seq x y z
N MET A 1 21.68 7.95 -12.59
CA MET A 1 20.36 7.58 -12.03
C MET A 1 20.07 6.07 -12.10
N ARG A 2 20.32 5.39 -13.24
CA ARG A 2 20.01 3.94 -13.44
C ARG A 2 20.55 2.98 -12.37
N ARG A 3 21.81 3.11 -11.95
CA ARG A 3 22.45 2.24 -10.93
C ARG A 3 21.79 2.35 -9.53
N ARG A 4 21.29 3.54 -9.17
CA ARG A 4 20.63 3.77 -7.86
C ARG A 4 19.20 3.22 -7.85
N GLY A 5 18.48 3.36 -8.97
CA GLY A 5 17.17 2.73 -9.15
C GLY A 5 17.24 1.20 -9.01
N LEU A 6 18.26 0.58 -9.62
CA LEU A 6 18.52 -0.85 -9.48
C LEU A 6 18.83 -1.26 -8.04
N GLN A 7 19.63 -0.48 -7.30
CA GLN A 7 19.92 -0.75 -5.89
C GLN A 7 18.68 -0.67 -5.00
N LEU A 8 17.85 0.36 -5.16
CA LEU A 8 16.56 0.47 -4.46
C LEU A 8 15.66 -0.72 -4.76
N PHE A 9 15.52 -1.06 -6.04
CA PHE A 9 14.68 -2.16 -6.47
C PHE A 9 15.16 -3.48 -5.89
N ALA A 10 16.47 -3.76 -5.92
CA ALA A 10 17.06 -4.94 -5.31
C ALA A 10 16.81 -5.00 -3.80
N VAL A 11 16.98 -3.89 -3.07
CA VAL A 11 16.69 -3.81 -1.63
C VAL A 11 15.21 -4.08 -1.35
N GLN A 12 14.31 -3.56 -2.19
CA GLN A 12 12.87 -3.81 -2.05
C GLN A 12 12.51 -5.26 -2.37
N VAL A 13 13.08 -5.86 -3.42
CA VAL A 13 12.86 -7.28 -3.76
C VAL A 13 13.33 -8.18 -2.62
N LEU A 14 14.57 -8.00 -2.15
CA LEU A 14 15.17 -8.81 -1.09
C LEU A 14 14.49 -8.57 0.26
N GLY A 15 14.18 -7.32 0.58
CA GLY A 15 13.52 -6.95 1.82
C GLY A 15 12.11 -7.53 1.92
N ASN A 16 11.32 -7.44 0.86
CA ASN A 16 9.98 -8.05 0.82
C ASN A 16 10.05 -9.57 0.85
N ALA A 17 11.02 -10.20 0.18
CA ALA A 17 11.23 -11.64 0.27
C ALA A 17 11.56 -12.08 1.71
N LEU A 18 12.40 -11.31 2.42
CA LEU A 18 12.71 -11.55 3.83
C LEU A 18 11.48 -11.38 4.72
N VAL A 19 10.70 -10.31 4.52
CA VAL A 19 9.43 -10.07 5.24
C VAL A 19 8.44 -11.21 5.01
N LEU A 20 8.29 -11.67 3.77
CA LEU A 20 7.43 -12.82 3.42
C LEU A 20 7.92 -14.12 4.06
N GLY A 21 9.23 -14.40 4.04
CA GLY A 21 9.81 -15.57 4.69
C GLY A 21 9.59 -15.57 6.21
N LEU A 22 9.76 -14.40 6.85
CA LEU A 22 9.48 -14.24 8.28
C LEU A 22 7.98 -14.38 8.59
N ALA A 23 7.11 -13.84 7.74
CA ALA A 23 5.67 -13.99 7.89
C ALA A 23 5.21 -15.45 7.74
N TYR A 24 5.81 -16.19 6.80
CA TYR A 24 5.58 -17.63 6.66
C TYR A 24 6.03 -18.40 7.91
N TYR A 25 7.22 -18.08 8.44
CA TYR A 25 7.69 -18.66 9.70
C TYR A 25 6.75 -18.32 10.86
N TRP A 26 6.29 -17.07 10.96
CA TRP A 26 5.36 -16.61 11.99
C TRP A 26 4.03 -17.38 11.96
N LEU A 27 3.47 -17.63 10.77
CA LEU A 27 2.26 -18.44 10.61
C LEU A 27 2.43 -19.91 11.05
N GLY A 28 3.66 -20.42 11.06
CA GLY A 28 3.98 -21.77 11.52
C GLY A 28 4.18 -21.89 13.03
N VAL A 29 4.16 -20.79 13.78
CA VAL A 29 4.35 -20.81 15.25
C VAL A 29 3.06 -21.30 15.92
N GLY A 30 3.10 -22.49 16.51
CA GLY A 30 1.97 -23.03 17.29
C GLY A 30 1.79 -22.34 18.65
N GLU A 31 0.63 -21.74 18.87
CA GLU A 31 0.30 -20.98 20.09
C GLU A 31 -0.21 -21.88 21.22
N SER A 32 0.66 -22.76 21.74
CA SER A 32 0.28 -23.72 22.79
C SER A 32 0.68 -23.30 24.22
N ARG A 33 1.57 -22.32 24.36
CA ARG A 33 2.10 -21.85 25.66
C ARG A 33 2.18 -20.31 25.70
N ALA A 34 2.16 -19.72 26.89
CA ALA A 34 2.31 -18.27 27.05
C ALA A 34 3.64 -17.75 26.45
N ALA A 35 4.72 -18.54 26.55
CA ALA A 35 6.01 -18.21 25.94
C ALA A 35 5.95 -18.19 24.40
N THR A 36 5.23 -19.12 23.76
CA THR A 36 5.06 -19.14 22.30
C THR A 36 4.17 -17.99 21.82
N LEU A 37 3.18 -17.59 22.62
CA LEU A 37 2.35 -16.42 22.35
C LEU A 37 3.16 -15.12 22.44
N ALA A 38 3.98 -14.97 23.49
CA ALA A 38 4.87 -13.81 23.62
C ALA A 38 5.88 -13.73 22.46
N TRP A 39 6.45 -14.88 22.06
CA TRP A 39 7.32 -14.96 20.89
C TRP A 39 6.61 -14.58 19.58
N SER A 40 5.39 -15.08 19.37
CA SER A 40 4.54 -14.72 18.23
C SER A 40 4.31 -13.20 18.19
N GLY A 41 4.00 -12.58 19.32
CA GLY A 41 3.81 -11.13 19.43
C GLY A 41 5.09 -10.33 19.11
N VAL A 42 6.24 -10.74 19.64
CA VAL A 42 7.53 -10.10 19.34
C VAL A 42 7.88 -10.23 17.86
N LEU A 43 7.64 -11.40 17.27
CA LEU A 43 7.90 -11.65 15.86
C LEU A 43 6.98 -10.82 14.96
N ALA A 44 5.70 -10.69 15.30
CA ALA A 44 4.75 -9.83 14.59
C ALA A 44 5.19 -8.36 14.63
N LEU A 45 5.60 -7.85 15.79
CA LEU A 45 6.13 -6.49 15.93
C LEU A 45 7.42 -6.30 15.13
N PHE A 46 8.31 -7.29 15.12
CA PHE A 46 9.54 -7.23 14.35
C PHE A 46 9.27 -7.18 12.84
N ILE A 47 8.37 -8.03 12.34
CA ILE A 47 7.93 -8.03 10.93
C ILE A 47 7.32 -6.67 10.57
N LEU A 48 6.44 -6.13 11.43
CA LEU A 48 5.82 -4.82 11.22
C LEU A 48 6.86 -3.70 11.14
N CYS A 49 7.81 -3.66 12.09
CA CYS A 49 8.91 -2.69 12.08
C CYS A 49 9.78 -2.82 10.83
N LEU A 50 10.12 -4.04 10.41
CA LEU A 50 10.92 -4.31 9.22
C LEU A 50 10.20 -3.82 7.96
N ALA A 51 8.91 -4.13 7.81
CA ALA A 51 8.08 -3.66 6.70
C ALA A 51 7.97 -2.13 6.69
N CYS A 52 7.77 -1.50 7.86
CA CYS A 52 7.72 -0.05 7.99
C CYS A 52 9.05 0.60 7.60
N CYS A 53 10.18 0.05 8.02
CA CYS A 53 11.50 0.54 7.63
C CYS A 53 11.73 0.39 6.11
N LEU A 54 11.37 -0.77 5.54
CA LEU A 54 11.53 -1.05 4.12
C LEU A 54 10.69 -0.09 3.26
N HIS A 55 9.41 0.08 3.57
CA HIS A 55 8.51 0.93 2.80
C HIS A 55 8.63 2.42 3.14
N GLY A 56 9.00 2.77 4.37
CA GLY A 56 9.28 4.16 4.74
C GLY A 56 10.57 4.68 4.10
N SER A 57 11.61 3.84 4.00
CA SER A 57 12.89 4.24 3.38
C SER A 57 12.76 4.58 1.89
N ILE A 58 11.89 3.88 1.13
CA ILE A 58 11.62 4.23 -0.28
C ILE A 58 10.90 5.58 -0.40
N LEU A 59 9.95 5.89 0.50
CA LEU A 59 9.25 7.17 0.51
C LEU A 59 10.20 8.35 0.83
N VAL A 60 11.15 8.14 1.75
CA VAL A 60 12.18 9.13 2.09
C VAL A 60 13.18 9.31 0.96
N PHE A 61 13.65 8.22 0.37
CA PHE A 61 14.65 8.26 -0.70
C PHE A 61 14.12 8.95 -1.97
N LEU A 62 12.86 8.71 -2.32
CA LEU A 62 12.25 9.29 -3.53
C LEU A 62 11.82 10.75 -3.34
N ARG A 63 11.84 11.29 -2.11
CA ARG A 63 11.52 12.69 -1.84
C ARG A 63 12.69 13.57 -2.31
N ALA A 64 12.37 14.52 -3.19
CA ALA A 64 13.35 15.30 -3.95
C ALA A 64 14.34 16.13 -3.12
N ASP A 65 14.05 16.39 -1.84
CA ASP A 65 14.68 17.47 -1.07
C ASP A 65 15.61 17.00 0.07
N GLN A 66 15.71 15.69 0.36
CA GLN A 66 16.30 15.25 1.65
C GLN A 66 17.34 14.13 1.64
N SER A 67 17.43 13.24 0.63
CA SER A 67 18.43 12.16 0.74
C SER A 67 18.95 11.60 -0.59
N HIS A 68 20.26 11.71 -0.78
CA HIS A 68 20.96 11.14 -1.94
C HIS A 68 21.53 9.73 -1.69
N SER A 69 21.45 9.19 -0.47
CA SER A 69 21.95 7.85 -0.11
C SER A 69 20.91 6.99 0.61
N LEU A 70 20.89 5.69 0.28
CA LEU A 70 20.00 4.69 0.87
C LEU A 70 20.13 4.59 2.39
N PHE A 71 21.38 4.65 2.87
CA PHE A 71 21.68 4.55 4.30
C PHE A 71 21.16 5.77 5.07
N ALA A 72 21.25 6.98 4.50
CA ALA A 72 20.67 8.16 5.12
C ALA A 72 19.15 8.06 5.20
N ALA A 73 18.48 7.59 4.15
CA ALA A 73 17.04 7.37 4.15
C ALA A 73 16.61 6.33 5.21
N CYS A 74 17.36 5.23 5.32
CA CYS A 74 17.13 4.20 6.34
C CYS A 74 17.30 4.77 7.76
N ARG A 75 18.36 5.53 8.00
CA ARG A 75 18.59 6.18 9.31
C ARG A 75 17.48 7.17 9.65
N THR A 76 16.98 7.92 8.68
CA THR A 76 15.87 8.86 8.87
C THR A 76 14.59 8.13 9.25
N ILE A 77 14.20 7.07 8.53
CA ILE A 77 12.99 6.32 8.89
C ILE A 77 13.12 5.64 10.24
N VAL A 78 14.29 5.12 10.61
CA VAL A 78 14.51 4.52 11.95
C VAL A 78 14.29 5.57 13.06
N ARG A 79 14.74 6.82 12.86
CA ARG A 79 14.48 7.92 13.80
C ARG A 79 13.01 8.33 13.85
N HIS A 80 12.27 8.13 12.76
CA HIS A 80 10.84 8.42 12.65
C HIS A 80 9.98 7.16 12.70
N LEU A 81 10.51 6.06 13.23
CA LEU A 81 9.81 4.78 13.25
C LEU A 81 8.57 4.84 14.14
N ALA A 82 8.68 5.47 15.31
CA ALA A 82 7.56 5.62 16.23
C ALA A 82 6.36 6.37 15.60
N PRO A 83 6.51 7.58 15.03
CA PRO A 83 5.39 8.26 14.38
C PRO A 83 4.88 7.51 13.14
N PHE A 84 5.76 6.85 12.38
CA PHE A 84 5.36 6.07 11.22
C PHE A 84 4.54 4.83 11.62
N LEU A 85 4.97 4.12 12.67
CA LEU A 85 4.26 2.95 13.20
C LEU A 85 2.92 3.36 13.83
N ALA A 86 2.87 4.47 14.56
CA ALA A 86 1.62 5.03 15.07
C ALA A 86 0.63 5.34 13.93
N ALA A 87 1.11 5.92 12.83
CA ALA A 87 0.29 6.17 11.64
C ALA A 87 -0.22 4.87 11.01
N VAL A 88 0.65 3.87 10.83
CA VAL A 88 0.29 2.56 10.28
C VAL A 88 -0.75 1.85 11.15
N VAL A 89 -0.59 1.86 12.47
CA VAL A 89 -1.57 1.30 13.42
C VAL A 89 -2.91 2.05 13.33
N PHE A 90 -2.87 3.38 13.29
CA PHE A 90 -4.08 4.20 13.14
C PHE A 90 -4.81 3.89 11.83
N ILE A 91 -4.09 3.80 10.70
CA ILE A 91 -4.66 3.40 9.41
C ILE A 91 -5.27 2.00 9.53
N GLY A 92 -4.55 1.04 10.14
CA GLY A 92 -5.05 -0.30 10.41
C GLY A 92 -6.37 -0.30 11.20
N ALA A 93 -6.47 0.55 12.23
CA ALA A 93 -7.70 0.72 13.01
C ALA A 93 -8.86 1.28 12.15
N VAL A 94 -8.59 2.22 11.24
CA VAL A 94 -9.58 2.74 10.29
C VAL A 94 -10.06 1.63 9.34
N TYR A 95 -9.15 0.83 8.79
CA TYR A 95 -9.51 -0.33 7.94
C TYR A 95 -10.32 -1.38 8.72
N TRP A 96 -9.95 -1.63 9.98
CA TRP A 96 -10.69 -2.53 10.86
C TRP A 96 -12.11 -2.00 11.13
N ALA A 97 -12.26 -0.71 11.48
CA ALA A 97 -13.56 -0.08 11.68
C ALA A 97 -14.43 -0.13 10.42
N LEU A 98 -13.84 0.11 9.24
CA LEU A 98 -14.54 -0.05 7.95
C LEU A 98 -14.96 -1.49 7.69
N ALA A 99 -14.15 -2.48 8.08
CA ALA A 99 -14.53 -3.89 7.98
C ALA A 99 -15.69 -4.25 8.91
N GLN A 100 -15.68 -3.73 10.15
CA GLN A 100 -16.80 -3.90 11.08
C GLN A 100 -18.08 -3.24 10.55
N TRP A 101 -17.97 -2.04 9.96
CA TRP A 101 -19.08 -1.39 9.29
C TRP A 101 -19.61 -2.25 8.14
N ALA A 102 -18.73 -2.76 7.29
CA ALA A 102 -19.12 -3.62 6.17
C ALA A 102 -19.89 -4.86 6.66
N ALA A 103 -19.44 -5.50 7.74
CA ALA A 103 -20.13 -6.63 8.35
C ALA A 103 -21.50 -6.25 8.93
N TYR A 104 -21.62 -5.06 9.54
CA TYR A 104 -22.88 -4.55 10.08
C TYR A 104 -23.86 -4.06 8.99
N SER A 105 -23.38 -3.78 7.77
CA SER A 105 -24.15 -3.11 6.72
C SER A 105 -25.35 -3.88 6.16
N GLY A 106 -25.52 -5.16 6.50
CA GLY A 106 -26.67 -5.97 6.08
C GLY A 106 -28.01 -5.40 6.55
N THR A 107 -28.09 -4.89 7.79
CA THR A 107 -29.32 -4.32 8.36
C THR A 107 -29.72 -2.97 7.75
N PRO A 108 -28.84 -1.94 7.61
CA PRO A 108 -29.21 -0.68 6.97
C PRO A 108 -29.47 -0.85 5.46
N ALA A 109 -28.83 -1.79 4.78
CA ALA A 109 -29.09 -2.05 3.35
C ALA A 109 -30.55 -2.52 3.11
N LEU A 110 -31.12 -3.29 4.03
CA LEU A 110 -32.52 -3.72 3.99
C LEU A 110 -33.48 -2.55 4.25
N THR A 111 -33.17 -1.69 5.23
CA THR A 111 -33.96 -0.48 5.53
C THR A 111 -33.97 0.49 4.35
N ILE A 112 -32.80 0.71 3.73
CA ILE A 112 -32.66 1.58 2.56
C ILE A 112 -33.41 1.00 1.35
N ALA A 113 -33.31 -0.32 1.10
CA ALA A 113 -34.05 -0.99 0.04
C ALA A 113 -35.58 -0.89 0.24
N SER A 114 -36.06 -1.04 1.48
CA SER A 114 -37.47 -0.86 1.84
C SER A 114 -37.94 0.57 1.61
N TRP A 115 -37.17 1.56 2.07
CA TRP A 115 -37.48 2.98 1.87
C TRP A 115 -37.50 3.37 0.38
N PHE A 116 -36.52 2.91 -0.40
CA PHE A 116 -36.49 3.14 -1.84
C PHE A 116 -37.66 2.47 -2.56
N THR A 117 -38.05 1.26 -2.15
CA THR A 117 -39.22 0.57 -2.72
C THR A 117 -40.50 1.35 -2.43
N LEU A 118 -40.65 1.89 -1.21
CA LEU A 118 -41.78 2.72 -0.82
C LEU A 118 -41.82 4.06 -1.57
N LYS A 119 -40.67 4.71 -1.79
CA LYS A 119 -40.61 6.04 -2.43
C LYS A 119 -40.67 5.98 -3.96
N LEU A 120 -40.01 5.01 -4.58
CA LEU A 120 -39.94 4.86 -6.05
C LEU A 120 -41.07 4.00 -6.61
N ARG A 121 -41.87 3.33 -5.75
CA ARG A 121 -42.92 2.36 -6.13
C ARG A 121 -42.45 1.30 -7.12
N LYS A 122 -41.14 1.00 -7.11
CA LYS A 122 -40.49 -0.05 -7.89
C LYS A 122 -39.74 -0.96 -6.93
N PRO A 123 -39.95 -2.28 -6.96
CA PRO A 123 -39.26 -3.20 -6.08
C PRO A 123 -37.77 -3.21 -6.39
N ILE A 124 -36.96 -2.75 -5.43
CA ILE A 124 -35.51 -2.82 -5.51
C ILE A 124 -35.06 -3.99 -4.65
N LYS A 125 -34.37 -4.94 -5.29
CA LYS A 125 -33.84 -6.12 -4.60
C LYS A 125 -32.79 -5.67 -3.57
N PRO A 126 -32.86 -6.11 -2.30
CA PRO A 126 -31.85 -5.79 -1.29
C PRO A 126 -30.43 -6.19 -1.70
N THR A 127 -30.31 -7.25 -2.51
CA THR A 127 -29.04 -7.71 -3.07
C THR A 127 -28.39 -6.68 -4.01
N SER A 128 -29.19 -5.88 -4.73
CA SER A 128 -28.66 -4.79 -5.56
C SER A 128 -28.11 -3.65 -4.71
N VAL A 129 -28.80 -3.30 -3.62
CA VAL A 129 -28.34 -2.25 -2.67
C VAL A 129 -27.05 -2.69 -1.98
N LEU A 130 -27.00 -3.94 -1.52
CA LEU A 130 -25.80 -4.50 -0.89
C LEU A 130 -24.61 -4.54 -1.85
N ARG A 131 -24.84 -4.87 -3.14
CA ARG A 131 -23.80 -4.86 -4.18
C ARG A 131 -23.23 -3.45 -4.39
N VAL A 132 -24.08 -2.44 -4.48
CA VAL A 132 -23.62 -1.04 -4.61
C VAL A 132 -22.87 -0.60 -3.37
N PHE A 133 -23.39 -0.92 -2.18
CA PHE A 133 -22.74 -0.58 -0.92
C PHE A 133 -21.34 -1.21 -0.80
N ASN A 134 -21.22 -2.50 -1.10
CA ASN A 134 -19.94 -3.21 -1.10
C ASN A 134 -18.98 -2.66 -2.17
N PHE A 135 -19.48 -2.30 -3.34
CA PHE A 135 -18.67 -1.68 -4.39
C PHE A 135 -18.13 -0.32 -3.94
N VAL A 136 -18.96 0.54 -3.35
CA VAL A 136 -18.54 1.85 -2.82
C VAL A 136 -17.52 1.66 -1.70
N LEU A 137 -17.77 0.74 -0.76
CA LEU A 137 -16.81 0.42 0.29
C LEU A 137 -15.48 -0.10 -0.27
N ALA A 138 -15.52 -0.97 -1.28
CA ALA A 138 -14.32 -1.45 -1.95
C ALA A 138 -13.57 -0.30 -2.62
N LEU A 139 -14.26 0.59 -3.32
CA LEU A 139 -13.67 1.76 -3.96
C LEU A 139 -13.00 2.69 -2.92
N VAL A 140 -13.69 2.96 -1.81
CA VAL A 140 -13.12 3.78 -0.72
C VAL A 140 -11.89 3.11 -0.12
N ARG A 141 -12.00 1.81 0.19
CA ARG A 141 -10.94 1.02 0.83
C ARG A 141 -9.68 0.89 -0.02
N TRP A 142 -9.83 0.68 -1.32
CA TRP A 142 -8.72 0.34 -2.22
C TRP A 142 -8.22 1.52 -3.06
N MET A 143 -9.04 2.53 -3.31
CA MET A 143 -8.65 3.70 -4.12
C MET A 143 -8.55 4.97 -3.28
N VAL A 144 -9.62 5.33 -2.57
CA VAL A 144 -9.68 6.62 -1.87
C VAL A 144 -8.66 6.67 -0.74
N ILE A 145 -8.74 5.75 0.23
CA ILE A 145 -7.89 5.77 1.42
C ILE A 145 -6.40 5.75 1.05
N PRO A 146 -5.90 4.84 0.20
CA PRO A 146 -4.48 4.84 -0.17
C PRO A 146 -4.04 6.16 -0.81
N VAL A 147 -4.82 6.73 -1.73
CA VAL A 147 -4.46 8.01 -2.40
C VAL A 147 -4.27 9.16 -1.41
N PHE A 148 -5.03 9.20 -0.31
CA PHE A 148 -4.88 10.22 0.74
C PHE A 148 -3.78 9.87 1.76
N VAL A 149 -3.64 8.58 2.09
CA VAL A 149 -2.73 8.09 3.12
C VAL A 149 -1.27 8.07 2.67
N LEU A 150 -0.99 7.64 1.44
CA LEU A 150 0.37 7.60 0.85
C LEU A 150 1.13 8.95 0.99
N PRO A 151 0.54 10.10 0.63
CA PRO A 151 1.13 11.42 0.87
C PRO A 151 1.48 11.68 2.34
N MET A 152 0.56 11.35 3.25
CA MET A 152 0.73 11.54 4.69
C MET A 152 1.88 10.67 5.21
N LEU A 153 1.93 9.40 4.80
CA LEU A 153 3.02 8.49 5.15
C LEU A 153 4.37 8.98 4.62
N SER A 154 4.41 9.54 3.41
CA SER A 154 5.62 10.18 2.88
C SER A 154 6.06 11.39 3.70
N GLY A 155 5.10 12.19 4.18
CA GLY A 155 5.33 13.29 5.11
C GLY A 155 5.92 12.84 6.44
N ILE A 156 5.28 11.85 7.06
CA ILE A 156 5.66 11.30 8.36
C ILE A 156 7.02 10.59 8.29
N ALA A 157 7.29 9.86 7.21
CA ALA A 157 8.57 9.19 7.02
C ALA A 157 9.74 10.18 6.95
N ALA A 158 9.53 11.36 6.38
CA ALA A 158 10.55 12.39 6.20
C ALA A 158 10.68 13.36 7.40
N LEU A 159 9.56 13.72 8.03
CA LEU A 159 9.50 14.80 9.04
C LEU A 159 9.05 14.31 10.44
N GLY A 160 8.78 13.01 10.60
CA GLY A 160 8.24 12.44 11.83
C GLY A 160 6.86 13.00 12.16
N TRP A 161 6.65 13.39 13.43
CA TRP A 161 5.38 13.95 13.93
C TRP A 161 4.93 15.21 13.17
N ARG A 162 5.84 16.00 12.63
CA ARG A 162 5.49 17.21 11.84
C ARG A 162 4.88 16.85 10.49
N GLY A 163 5.09 15.62 10.00
CA GLY A 163 4.53 15.13 8.75
C GLY A 163 3.01 14.99 8.76
N PHE A 164 2.37 14.84 9.93
CA PHE A 164 0.90 14.82 10.03
C PHE A 164 0.25 16.12 9.53
N ALA A 165 0.93 17.26 9.68
CA ALA A 165 0.45 18.56 9.20
C ALA A 165 0.51 18.71 7.67
N GLU A 166 1.16 17.79 6.94
CA GLU A 166 1.15 17.77 5.47
C GLU A 166 -0.17 17.20 4.92
N PHE A 167 -0.97 16.49 5.72
CA PHE A 167 -2.29 15.96 5.33
C PHE A 167 -3.25 17.06 4.82
N GLY A 168 -3.17 18.26 5.39
CA GLY A 168 -4.00 19.40 4.98
C GLY A 168 -3.45 20.20 3.78
N ARG A 169 -2.19 19.99 3.39
CA ARG A 169 -1.51 20.76 2.32
C ARG A 169 -1.50 20.00 0.99
N MET A 170 -2.67 19.49 0.60
CA MET A 170 -2.90 18.70 -0.62
C MET A 170 -2.87 19.51 -1.93
N ARG A 171 -1.87 20.39 -2.12
CA ARG A 171 -1.70 21.14 -3.38
C ARG A 171 -0.85 20.32 -4.35
N ARG A 172 -1.41 19.21 -4.85
CA ARG A 172 -0.77 18.34 -5.86
C ARG A 172 -1.33 18.57 -7.26
N SER A 173 -0.53 18.20 -8.26
CA SER A 173 -0.91 18.32 -9.68
C SER A 173 -2.17 17.51 -9.97
N ARG A 174 -3.01 18.01 -10.90
CA ARG A 174 -4.21 17.27 -11.37
C ARG A 174 -3.88 15.87 -11.87
N LEU A 175 -2.66 15.67 -12.39
CA LEU A 175 -2.14 14.39 -12.84
C LEU A 175 -2.02 13.36 -11.70
N TYR A 176 -1.70 13.76 -10.47
CA TYR A 176 -1.61 12.84 -9.34
C TYR A 176 -2.95 12.15 -9.06
N TRP A 177 -4.05 12.91 -9.14
CA TRP A 177 -5.39 12.40 -8.86
C TRP A 177 -5.88 11.34 -9.85
N VAL A 178 -5.30 11.29 -11.06
CA VAL A 178 -5.60 10.27 -12.06
C VAL A 178 -4.54 9.16 -12.03
N ALA A 179 -3.27 9.52 -11.94
CA ALA A 179 -2.16 8.57 -11.96
C ALA A 179 -2.13 7.67 -10.73
N ALA A 180 -2.42 8.21 -9.53
CA ALA A 180 -2.40 7.44 -8.29
C ALA A 180 -3.44 6.30 -8.26
N PRO A 181 -4.74 6.54 -8.54
CA PRO A 181 -5.71 5.44 -8.60
C PRO A 181 -5.44 4.50 -9.77
N LEU A 182 -4.96 5.00 -10.91
CA LEU A 182 -4.59 4.14 -12.04
C LEU A 182 -3.44 3.19 -11.68
N LEU A 183 -2.38 3.70 -11.05
CA LEU A 183 -1.24 2.88 -10.61
C LEU A 183 -1.63 1.91 -9.49
N LEU A 184 -2.53 2.30 -8.58
CA LEU A 184 -3.09 1.39 -7.58
C LEU A 184 -3.92 0.28 -8.23
N ALA A 185 -4.76 0.62 -9.22
CA ALA A 185 -5.51 -0.36 -9.98
C ALA A 185 -4.57 -1.32 -10.73
N CYS A 186 -3.53 -0.81 -11.39
CA CYS A 186 -2.52 -1.65 -12.04
C CYS A 186 -1.77 -2.53 -11.04
N ALA A 187 -1.42 -2.00 -9.86
CA ALA A 187 -0.72 -2.75 -8.82
C ALA A 187 -1.58 -3.88 -8.22
N LEU A 188 -2.90 -3.72 -8.16
CA LEU A 188 -3.78 -4.71 -7.53
C LEU A 188 -4.44 -5.65 -8.54
N ALA A 189 -4.99 -5.10 -9.64
CA ALA A 189 -5.76 -5.86 -10.62
C ALA A 189 -4.87 -6.73 -11.52
N LEU A 190 -3.75 -6.19 -12.04
CA LEU A 190 -2.91 -6.95 -12.97
C LEU A 190 -2.29 -8.19 -12.32
N PRO A 191 -1.71 -8.11 -11.10
CA PRO A 191 -1.25 -9.29 -10.39
C PRO A 191 -2.37 -10.30 -10.11
N TRP A 192 -3.55 -9.81 -9.75
CA TRP A 192 -4.71 -10.66 -9.45
C TRP A 192 -5.14 -11.48 -10.66
N GLU A 193 -5.34 -10.84 -11.81
CA GLU A 193 -5.70 -11.51 -13.07
C GLU A 193 -4.61 -12.50 -13.51
N LEU A 194 -3.34 -12.12 -13.38
CA LEU A 194 -2.22 -12.98 -13.78
C LEU A 194 -2.11 -14.26 -12.92
N ILE A 195 -2.37 -14.15 -11.62
CA ILE A 195 -2.40 -15.29 -10.69
C ILE A 195 -3.64 -16.15 -10.93
N GLY A 196 -4.80 -15.52 -11.17
CA GLY A 196 -6.07 -16.21 -11.44
C GLY A 196 -6.11 -16.94 -12.79
N TRP A 197 -5.25 -16.57 -13.74
CA TRP A 197 -5.17 -17.23 -15.03
C TRP A 197 -4.55 -18.64 -14.92
N VAL A 198 -5.37 -19.70 -14.98
CA VAL A 198 -4.87 -21.08 -14.94
C VAL A 198 -4.68 -21.63 -16.36
N PRO A 199 -3.43 -21.80 -16.85
CA PRO A 199 -3.19 -22.43 -18.13
C PRO A 199 -3.47 -23.94 -18.03
N HIS A 200 -4.14 -24.49 -19.05
CA HIS A 200 -4.35 -25.94 -19.15
C HIS A 200 -3.04 -26.58 -19.64
N VAL A 201 -2.28 -27.17 -18.72
CA VAL A 201 -1.06 -27.91 -19.04
C VAL A 201 -1.18 -29.35 -18.55
N SER A 202 -0.53 -30.28 -19.23
CA SER A 202 -0.77 -31.72 -19.08
C SER A 202 -0.12 -32.37 -17.86
N SER A 203 0.69 -31.64 -17.07
CA SER A 203 1.46 -32.18 -15.95
C SER A 203 1.48 -31.22 -14.77
N PHE A 204 1.35 -31.78 -13.56
CA PHE A 204 1.43 -31.06 -12.29
C PHE A 204 2.75 -30.26 -12.14
N THR A 205 3.87 -30.78 -12.62
CA THR A 205 5.16 -30.06 -12.57
C THR A 205 5.14 -28.81 -13.45
N LEU A 206 4.48 -28.88 -14.61
CA LEU A 206 4.29 -27.75 -15.51
C LEU A 206 3.29 -26.74 -14.94
N GLU A 207 2.24 -27.20 -14.25
CA GLU A 207 1.31 -26.32 -13.52
C GLU A 207 2.02 -25.55 -12.42
N MET A 208 2.82 -26.25 -11.60
CA MET A 208 3.60 -25.65 -10.50
C MET A 208 4.63 -24.65 -11.04
N PHE A 209 5.37 -25.00 -12.08
CA PHE A 209 6.33 -24.09 -12.70
C PHE A 209 5.65 -22.85 -13.29
N SER A 210 4.53 -23.03 -14.01
CA SER A 210 3.74 -21.92 -14.53
C SER A 210 3.24 -21.00 -13.41
N PHE A 211 2.74 -21.57 -12.32
CA PHE A 211 2.28 -20.82 -11.16
C PHE A 211 3.41 -20.00 -10.53
N VAL A 212 4.59 -20.59 -10.34
CA VAL A 212 5.77 -19.90 -9.80
C VAL A 212 6.18 -18.73 -10.71
N VAL A 213 6.25 -18.95 -12.03
CA VAL A 213 6.61 -17.90 -12.99
C VAL A 213 5.57 -16.78 -13.00
N ARG A 214 4.28 -17.09 -13.05
CA ARG A 214 3.20 -16.09 -13.02
C ARG A 214 3.21 -15.28 -11.73
N THR A 215 3.41 -15.94 -10.59
CA THR A 215 3.53 -15.28 -9.29
C THR A 215 4.75 -14.38 -9.23
N ALA A 216 5.89 -14.80 -9.78
CA ALA A 216 7.09 -13.97 -9.85
C ALA A 216 6.87 -12.72 -10.72
N ILE A 217 6.26 -12.87 -11.90
CA ILE A 217 5.92 -11.75 -12.78
C ILE A 217 4.92 -10.80 -12.09
N ALA A 218 3.88 -11.34 -11.47
CA ALA A 218 2.88 -10.59 -10.71
C ALA A 218 3.54 -9.76 -9.59
N TYR A 219 4.49 -10.35 -8.87
CA TYR A 219 5.25 -9.70 -7.83
C TYR A 219 6.13 -8.56 -8.37
N PHE A 220 6.84 -8.76 -9.48
CA PHE A 220 7.62 -7.70 -10.11
C PHE A 220 6.75 -6.55 -10.63
N LEU A 221 5.59 -6.86 -11.24
CA LEU A 221 4.62 -5.86 -11.68
C LEU A 221 4.10 -5.03 -10.51
N PHE A 222 3.71 -5.69 -9.41
CA PHE A 222 3.31 -5.01 -8.18
C PHE A 222 4.42 -4.06 -7.69
N LEU A 223 5.65 -4.55 -7.62
CA LEU A 223 6.77 -3.75 -7.10
C LEU A 223 7.10 -2.55 -8.00
N CYS A 224 7.05 -2.73 -9.32
CA CYS A 224 7.22 -1.64 -10.29
C CYS A 224 6.10 -0.60 -10.15
N ALA A 225 4.84 -1.02 -10.09
CA ALA A 225 3.71 -0.12 -9.94
C ALA A 225 3.77 0.64 -8.59
N TRP A 226 4.14 -0.05 -7.51
CA TRP A 226 4.31 0.53 -6.18
C TRP A 226 5.43 1.56 -6.13
N THR A 227 6.60 1.25 -6.70
CA THR A 227 7.75 2.17 -6.72
C THR A 227 7.47 3.42 -7.57
N LEU A 228 6.73 3.27 -8.68
CA LEU A 228 6.23 4.40 -9.47
C LEU A 228 5.20 5.23 -8.69
N LEU A 229 4.26 4.60 -8.00
CA LEU A 229 3.30 5.32 -7.16
C LEU A 229 3.99 6.09 -6.03
N ALA A 230 5.00 5.49 -5.41
CA ALA A 230 5.82 6.14 -4.39
C ALA A 230 6.58 7.33 -4.96
N SER A 231 7.07 7.27 -6.21
CA SER A 231 7.77 8.38 -6.85
C SER A 231 6.82 9.55 -7.18
N PHE A 232 5.63 9.28 -7.72
CA PHE A 232 4.60 10.30 -7.95
C PHE A 232 4.10 10.93 -6.65
N THR A 233 4.06 10.15 -5.57
CA THR A 233 3.67 10.64 -4.24
C THR A 233 4.78 11.48 -3.62
N SER A 234 6.05 11.11 -3.74
CA SER A 234 7.16 11.83 -3.10
C SER A 234 7.69 13.00 -3.92
N ALA A 235 7.37 13.08 -5.22
CA ALA A 235 7.64 14.21 -6.10
C ALA A 235 6.79 15.44 -5.73
N GLY A 236 7.14 16.11 -4.64
CA GLY A 236 6.72 17.47 -4.36
C GLY A 236 7.38 18.43 -5.34
N LYS A 237 6.60 18.89 -6.33
CA LYS A 237 6.97 19.82 -7.42
C LYS A 237 8.14 19.35 -8.30
N PRO A 238 7.96 19.22 -9.63
CA PRO A 238 9.13 19.25 -10.50
C PRO A 238 9.82 20.61 -10.31
N LEU A 239 11.11 20.61 -10.00
CA LEU A 239 12.00 21.76 -10.19
C LEU A 239 12.04 22.04 -11.70
N LEU A 240 11.04 22.76 -12.21
CA LEU A 240 11.02 23.32 -13.58
C LEU A 240 11.93 24.55 -13.71
N THR A 241 12.98 24.62 -12.90
CA THR A 241 14.01 25.65 -12.98
C THR A 241 15.36 24.94 -12.87
N GLN A 242 15.73 24.25 -13.95
CA GLN A 242 17.14 24.12 -14.26
C GLN A 242 17.71 25.55 -14.34
N LEU A 243 18.77 25.75 -13.54
CA LEU A 243 19.52 26.97 -13.43
C LEU A 243 19.81 27.57 -14.80
N LYS A 244 19.45 28.84 -14.98
CA LYS A 244 20.18 29.74 -15.87
C LYS A 244 21.65 29.61 -15.49
N THR A 245 22.42 29.10 -16.44
CA THR A 245 23.87 28.96 -16.42
C THR A 245 24.49 30.21 -15.80
N THR A 246 25.25 30.03 -14.74
CA THR A 246 26.22 31.00 -14.26
C THR A 246 27.15 31.36 -15.42
N ALA A 247 27.02 32.57 -15.95
CA ALA A 247 28.14 33.21 -16.62
C ALA A 247 29.15 33.57 -15.53
N SER A 248 30.38 33.12 -15.70
CA SER A 248 31.51 33.38 -14.82
C SER A 248 32.67 33.78 -15.71
N PRO A 249 33.56 34.64 -15.19
CA PRO A 249 33.44 36.10 -15.22
C PRO A 249 33.68 36.72 -16.61
#